data_AF-A0A352W1E2-F1
#
_entry.id   AF-A0A352W1E2-F1
#
_cell.length_a   1.000
_cell.length_b   1.000
_cell.length_c   1.000
_cell.angle_alpha   90.00
_cell.angle_beta   90.00
_cell.angle_gamma   90.00
#
_symmetry.space_group_name_H-M   'P 1'
#
loop_
_entity.id
_entity.type
_entity.pdbx_description
1 polymer ?
#
loop_
_entity_poly.entity_id
_entity_poly.type
_entity_poly.pdbx_seq_one_letter_code
_entity_poly.pdbx_strand_id
1 'polypeptide(L)'
;AFLPRHGRGHFLLPGELPVRANIWALKSLGVQKIIAVSAVGSLKEEIAPCDFVMPDQIIDRTHGRESTFFGSGIVGHISFAEPFCSCLRSNLLTTLKNKSSVKIHERGIYVCMQGPAFSTRAESLLHKNWGASVIGMTALPEAKLAREAEMCYALIAMSTDYDCWKEEEKGVTLEMVIRHMNANVAEIKNILPALIKNIPEDHNCACTHAARDAIFTDRKKISGAVRKRLDLLYGKYL
;
A
#
# COMPACT_ATOMS: atom_id res chain seq x y z
N ALA A 1 14.52 -5.19 5.95
CA ALA A 1 13.67 -6.29 6.48
C ALA A 1 12.72 -6.77 5.38
N PHE A 2 12.24 -8.01 5.43
CA PHE A 2 11.20 -8.54 4.55
C PHE A 2 10.05 -9.10 5.41
N LEU A 3 8.81 -8.76 5.07
CA LEU A 3 7.62 -9.15 5.82
C LEU A 3 6.54 -9.70 4.86
N PRO A 4 6.27 -11.02 4.88
CA PRO A 4 5.18 -11.58 4.08
C PRO A 4 3.84 -11.16 4.68
N ARG A 5 3.10 -10.31 3.96
CA ARG A 5 1.83 -9.73 4.41
C ARG A 5 0.86 -10.80 4.93
N HIS A 6 0.65 -11.87 4.16
CA HIS A 6 -0.29 -12.95 4.46
C HIS A 6 0.30 -14.09 5.30
N GLY A 7 1.47 -13.88 5.91
CA GLY A 7 2.23 -14.93 6.58
C GLY A 7 2.88 -15.93 5.62
N ARG A 8 3.77 -16.78 6.15
CA ARG A 8 4.35 -17.89 5.38
C ARG A 8 3.26 -18.94 5.16
N GLY A 9 3.02 -19.33 3.91
CA GLY A 9 1.90 -20.22 3.56
C GLY A 9 0.59 -19.51 3.22
N HIS A 10 0.56 -18.16 3.23
CA HIS A 10 -0.58 -17.36 2.74
C HIS A 10 -1.92 -17.67 3.45
N PHE A 11 -1.91 -17.74 4.78
CA PHE A 11 -3.06 -18.21 5.58
C PHE A 11 -3.92 -17.07 6.18
N LEU A 12 -3.51 -15.81 6.04
CA LEU A 12 -4.29 -14.66 6.53
C LEU A 12 -5.08 -14.03 5.38
N LEU A 13 -6.38 -13.82 5.57
CA LEU A 13 -7.19 -13.03 4.64
C LEU A 13 -6.80 -11.54 4.71
N PRO A 14 -7.06 -10.74 3.66
CA PRO A 14 -6.78 -9.30 3.67
C PRO A 14 -7.38 -8.54 4.86
N GLY A 15 -8.60 -8.92 5.30
CA GLY A 15 -9.26 -8.31 6.46
C GLY A 15 -8.69 -8.72 7.82
N GLU A 16 -7.90 -9.81 7.88
CA GLU A 16 -7.30 -10.35 9.12
C GLU A 16 -5.86 -9.88 9.32
N LEU A 17 -5.30 -9.16 8.34
CA LEU A 17 -3.93 -8.71 8.38
C LEU A 17 -3.69 -7.84 9.62
N PRO A 18 -2.67 -8.14 10.45
CA PRO A 18 -2.35 -7.35 11.63
C PRO A 18 -1.57 -6.09 11.23
N VAL A 19 -2.15 -5.23 10.39
CA VAL A 19 -1.43 -4.15 9.69
C VAL A 19 -0.78 -3.16 10.68
N ARG A 20 -1.46 -2.82 11.79
CA ARG A 20 -0.88 -1.98 12.85
C ARG A 20 0.38 -2.60 13.44
N ALA A 21 0.35 -3.90 13.76
CA ALA A 21 1.52 -4.61 14.28
C ALA A 21 2.64 -4.70 13.25
N ASN A 22 2.31 -4.97 11.97
CA ASN A 22 3.27 -5.02 10.87
C ASN A 22 4.03 -3.70 10.73
N ILE A 23 3.30 -2.58 10.65
CA ILE A 23 3.89 -1.24 10.52
C ILE A 23 4.69 -0.87 11.76
N TRP A 24 4.16 -1.14 12.96
CA TRP A 24 4.87 -0.89 14.21
C TRP A 24 6.18 -1.68 14.30
N ALA A 25 6.17 -2.96 13.93
CA ALA A 25 7.36 -3.82 13.95
C ALA A 25 8.43 -3.37 12.93
N LEU A 26 8.01 -2.91 11.74
CA LEU A 26 8.96 -2.30 10.80
C LEU A 26 9.56 -1.02 11.38
N LYS A 27 8.75 -0.16 12.00
CA LYS A 27 9.22 1.07 12.65
C LYS A 27 10.19 0.77 13.80
N SER A 28 9.93 -0.25 14.62
CA SER A 28 10.80 -0.64 15.73
C SER A 28 12.15 -1.16 15.27
N LEU A 29 12.24 -1.67 14.04
CA LEU A 29 13.51 -2.06 13.39
C LEU A 29 14.23 -0.87 12.71
N GLY A 30 13.71 0.36 12.84
CA GLY A 30 14.26 1.55 12.21
C GLY A 30 13.99 1.65 10.71
N VAL A 31 13.03 0.89 10.17
CA VAL A 31 12.63 1.02 8.76
C VAL A 31 12.09 2.43 8.52
N GLN A 32 12.56 3.06 7.44
CA GLN A 32 12.14 4.39 7.05
C GLN A 32 11.35 4.41 5.74
N LYS A 33 11.59 3.42 4.87
CA LYS A 33 11.02 3.33 3.52
C LYS A 33 10.44 1.93 3.32
N ILE A 34 9.18 1.87 2.89
CA ILE A 34 8.45 0.64 2.62
C ILE A 34 8.12 0.60 1.13
N ILE A 35 8.61 -0.45 0.47
CA ILE A 35 8.17 -0.84 -0.87
C ILE A 35 7.15 -1.96 -0.69
N ALA A 36 5.88 -1.63 -0.90
CA ALA A 36 4.83 -2.63 -0.96
C ALA A 36 4.71 -3.19 -2.37
N VAL A 37 4.49 -4.49 -2.46
CA VAL A 37 4.11 -5.18 -3.70
C VAL A 37 2.75 -5.83 -3.48
N SER A 38 1.85 -5.72 -4.46
CA SER A 38 0.52 -6.32 -4.40
C SER A 38 0.07 -6.83 -5.76
N ALA A 39 -0.57 -8.00 -5.79
CA ALA A 39 -1.38 -8.42 -6.93
C ALA A 39 -2.66 -7.57 -7.00
N VAL A 40 -3.09 -7.22 -8.20
CA VAL A 40 -4.29 -6.38 -8.43
C VAL A 40 -5.04 -6.80 -9.69
N GLY A 41 -6.35 -6.57 -9.68
CA GLY A 41 -7.16 -6.56 -10.91
C GLY A 41 -7.05 -5.22 -11.61
N SER A 42 -7.03 -5.23 -12.94
CA SER A 42 -7.04 -4.04 -13.79
C SER A 42 -8.46 -3.57 -14.06
N LEU A 43 -8.69 -2.26 -13.96
CA LEU A 43 -9.96 -1.62 -14.32
C LEU A 43 -9.87 -0.85 -15.65
N LYS A 44 -8.74 -0.98 -16.36
CA LYS A 44 -8.47 -0.27 -17.62
C LYS A 44 -7.94 -1.21 -18.69
N GLU A 45 -8.33 -0.97 -19.94
CA GLU A 45 -7.93 -1.82 -21.07
C GLU A 45 -6.41 -1.76 -21.28
N GLU A 46 -5.81 -0.58 -21.11
CA GLU A 46 -4.39 -0.35 -21.39
C GLU A 46 -3.43 -0.94 -20.34
N ILE A 47 -3.95 -1.34 -19.16
CA ILE A 47 -3.22 -2.03 -18.08
C ILE A 47 -3.49 -3.52 -18.22
N ALA A 48 -2.63 -4.23 -18.93
CA ALA A 48 -2.79 -5.65 -19.16
C ALA A 48 -2.28 -6.49 -17.97
N PRO A 49 -2.74 -7.75 -17.81
CA PRO A 49 -2.10 -8.69 -16.91
C PRO A 49 -0.59 -8.77 -17.16
N CYS A 50 0.17 -8.86 -16.08
CA CYS A 50 1.63 -8.71 -16.02
C CYS A 50 2.20 -7.29 -16.20
N ASP A 51 1.38 -6.28 -16.49
CA ASP A 51 1.82 -4.89 -16.38
C ASP A 51 1.95 -4.47 -14.91
N PHE A 52 2.87 -3.55 -14.63
CA PHE A 52 2.99 -2.93 -13.32
C PHE A 52 2.41 -1.52 -13.35
N VAL A 53 1.72 -1.16 -12.28
CA VAL A 53 1.21 0.18 -12.01
C VAL A 53 1.90 0.68 -10.76
N MET A 54 2.36 1.92 -10.79
CA MET A 54 2.73 2.68 -9.61
C MET A 54 1.56 3.60 -9.29
N PRO A 55 0.65 3.28 -8.36
CA PRO A 55 -0.46 4.18 -8.05
C PRO A 55 0.06 5.45 -7.36
N ASP A 56 -0.52 6.59 -7.68
CA ASP A 56 -0.30 7.88 -7.00
C ASP A 56 -1.48 8.26 -6.10
N GLN A 57 -2.63 7.61 -6.28
CA GLN A 57 -3.85 7.85 -5.50
C GLN A 57 -4.53 6.55 -5.06
N ILE A 58 -5.34 6.64 -4.01
CA ILE A 58 -6.04 5.48 -3.44
C ILE A 58 -7.44 5.84 -2.95
N ILE A 59 -8.40 4.94 -3.19
CA ILE A 59 -9.77 5.02 -2.69
C ILE A 59 -9.98 3.89 -1.67
N ASP A 60 -10.52 4.26 -0.51
CA ASP A 60 -10.82 3.31 0.57
C ASP A 60 -12.25 2.78 0.46
N ARG A 61 -12.39 1.47 0.24
CA ARG A 61 -13.64 0.71 0.31
C ARG A 61 -13.57 -0.38 1.38
N THR A 62 -12.62 -0.26 2.31
CA THR A 62 -12.47 -1.18 3.44
C THR A 62 -13.37 -0.77 4.61
N HIS A 63 -13.66 -1.72 5.49
CA HIS A 63 -14.44 -1.45 6.71
C HIS A 63 -13.99 -2.36 7.85
N GLY A 64 -14.17 -1.90 9.10
CA GLY A 64 -13.85 -2.66 10.31
C GLY A 64 -12.37 -2.92 10.57
N ARG A 65 -11.46 -2.42 9.72
CA ARG A 65 -10.01 -2.55 9.89
C ARG A 65 -9.48 -1.45 10.79
N GLU A 66 -8.58 -1.80 11.71
CA GLU A 66 -7.95 -0.80 12.57
C GLU A 66 -6.96 0.06 11.77
N SER A 67 -7.35 1.31 11.49
CA SER A 67 -6.67 2.15 10.51
C SER A 67 -5.86 3.33 11.08
N THR A 68 -5.60 3.33 12.39
CA THR A 68 -4.90 4.41 13.11
C THR A 68 -4.17 3.87 14.35
N PHE A 69 -3.06 4.50 14.71
CA PHE A 69 -2.36 4.36 15.99
C PHE A 69 -2.87 5.36 17.05
N PHE A 70 -3.50 6.46 16.63
CA PHE A 70 -4.23 7.35 17.54
C PHE A 70 -5.46 6.67 18.17
N GLY A 71 -6.06 7.32 19.15
CA GLY A 71 -7.20 6.82 19.93
C GLY A 71 -6.86 6.57 21.40
N SER A 72 -7.86 6.19 22.19
CA SER A 72 -7.71 5.91 23.63
C SER A 72 -7.05 7.05 24.43
N GLY A 73 -7.46 8.30 24.19
CA GLY A 73 -6.96 9.47 24.94
C GLY A 73 -5.93 10.34 24.19
N ILE A 74 -5.69 10.08 22.91
CA ILE A 74 -4.97 10.98 21.99
C ILE A 74 -5.68 11.01 20.64
N VAL A 75 -5.87 12.22 20.12
CA VAL A 75 -6.48 12.52 18.83
C VAL A 75 -5.41 13.09 17.92
N GLY A 76 -5.30 12.54 16.73
CA GLY A 76 -4.44 13.07 15.67
C GLY A 76 -5.06 12.91 14.30
N HIS A 77 -4.76 13.86 13.40
CA HIS A 77 -5.25 13.89 12.03
C HIS A 77 -4.07 14.15 11.09
N ILE A 78 -3.57 13.10 10.44
CA ILE A 78 -2.52 13.23 9.42
C ILE A 78 -3.11 13.72 8.10
N SER A 79 -2.32 14.50 7.35
CA SER A 79 -2.61 14.73 5.93
C SER A 79 -2.39 13.43 5.15
N PHE A 80 -3.37 13.07 4.33
CA PHE A 80 -3.36 11.87 3.49
C PHE A 80 -3.77 12.16 2.05
N ALA A 81 -3.70 13.43 1.62
CA ALA A 81 -4.04 13.85 0.26
C ALA A 81 -3.13 13.18 -0.80
N GLU A 82 -1.85 13.01 -0.46
CA GLU A 82 -0.88 12.27 -1.28
C GLU A 82 -0.48 10.99 -0.53
N PRO A 83 -1.18 9.86 -0.73
CA PRO A 83 -1.07 8.67 0.10
C PRO A 83 0.28 7.96 -0.05
N PHE A 84 0.91 8.08 -1.21
CA PHE A 84 2.20 7.46 -1.52
C PHE A 84 3.32 8.53 -1.56
N CYS A 85 4.52 8.15 -1.11
CA CYS A 85 5.67 9.06 -1.07
C CYS A 85 6.18 9.36 -2.49
N SER A 86 6.06 10.62 -2.93
CA SER A 86 6.51 11.06 -4.25
C SER A 86 8.00 10.80 -4.51
N CYS A 87 8.87 11.09 -3.54
CA CYS A 87 10.32 10.85 -3.65
C CYS A 87 10.63 9.36 -3.87
N LEU A 88 10.03 8.47 -3.06
CA LEU A 88 10.23 7.04 -3.18
C LEU A 88 9.66 6.52 -4.50
N ARG A 89 8.45 6.96 -4.88
CA ARG A 89 7.84 6.58 -6.17
C ARG A 89 8.70 6.97 -7.36
N SER A 90 9.19 8.20 -7.43
CA SER A 90 10.02 8.68 -8.54
C SER A 90 11.30 7.85 -8.67
N ASN A 91 11.95 7.51 -7.56
CA ASN A 91 13.14 6.66 -7.57
C ASN A 91 12.86 5.23 -8.06
N LEU A 92 11.78 4.62 -7.54
CA LEU A 92 11.37 3.28 -7.96
C LEU A 92 10.97 3.27 -9.44
N LEU A 93 10.23 4.27 -9.90
CA LEU A 93 9.81 4.42 -11.31
C LEU A 93 11.01 4.46 -12.26
N THR A 94 12.02 5.27 -11.95
CA THR A 94 13.25 5.33 -12.76
C THR A 94 13.92 3.95 -12.86
N THR A 95 14.02 3.24 -11.74
CA THR A 95 14.64 1.91 -11.74
C THR A 95 13.81 0.87 -12.48
N LEU A 96 12.48 0.87 -12.28
CA LEU A 96 11.56 -0.02 -12.97
C LEU A 96 11.62 0.17 -14.49
N LYS A 97 11.53 1.42 -14.97
CA LYS A 97 11.62 1.72 -16.42
C LYS A 97 12.94 1.27 -17.05
N ASN A 98 14.04 1.34 -16.31
CA ASN A 98 15.36 1.00 -16.83
C ASN A 98 15.70 -0.50 -16.78
N LYS A 99 14.98 -1.28 -15.95
CA LYS A 99 15.36 -2.66 -15.63
C LYS A 99 14.26 -3.68 -15.87
N SER A 100 13.00 -3.25 -15.90
CA SER A 100 11.88 -4.15 -16.12
C SER A 100 11.70 -4.46 -17.59
N SER A 101 11.30 -5.70 -17.85
CA SER A 101 10.83 -6.16 -19.15
C SER A 101 9.33 -5.94 -19.34
N VAL A 102 8.59 -5.66 -18.27
CA VAL A 102 7.14 -5.41 -18.32
C VAL A 102 6.82 -3.93 -18.48
N LYS A 103 5.63 -3.64 -19.02
CA LYS A 103 5.15 -2.27 -19.18
C LYS A 103 4.85 -1.66 -17.80
N ILE A 104 5.31 -0.43 -17.60
CA ILE A 104 5.16 0.31 -16.35
C ILE A 104 4.20 1.49 -16.56
N HIS A 105 3.11 1.51 -15.82
CA HIS A 105 2.16 2.63 -15.74
C HIS A 105 2.54 3.52 -14.55
N GLU A 106 2.84 4.79 -14.82
CA GLU A 106 3.49 5.67 -13.84
C GLU A 106 2.56 6.22 -12.77
N ARG A 107 1.26 6.16 -13.02
CA ARG A 107 0.18 6.73 -12.22
C ARG A 107 -1.03 5.83 -12.26
N GLY A 108 -1.91 6.01 -11.30
CA GLY A 108 -3.17 5.30 -11.24
C GLY A 108 -3.85 5.44 -9.89
N ILE A 109 -5.16 5.28 -9.92
CA ILE A 109 -5.99 5.26 -8.72
C ILE A 109 -6.20 3.80 -8.32
N TYR A 110 -5.73 3.43 -7.14
CA TYR A 110 -5.96 2.10 -6.55
C TYR A 110 -7.28 2.12 -5.76
N VAL A 111 -8.18 1.16 -5.99
CA VAL A 111 -9.32 0.93 -5.10
C VAL A 111 -8.96 -0.19 -4.13
N CYS A 112 -9.00 0.09 -2.82
CA CYS A 112 -8.82 -0.91 -1.80
C CYS A 112 -10.16 -1.43 -1.30
N MET A 113 -10.59 -2.59 -1.80
CA MET A 113 -11.82 -3.25 -1.37
C MET A 113 -11.61 -4.14 -0.14
N GLN A 114 -12.71 -4.51 0.52
CA GLN A 114 -12.65 -5.32 1.73
C GLN A 114 -12.20 -6.77 1.47
N GLY A 115 -12.72 -7.41 0.43
CA GLY A 115 -12.63 -8.87 0.26
C GLY A 115 -13.45 -9.65 1.31
N PRO A 116 -13.32 -10.99 1.38
CA PRO A 116 -12.40 -11.81 0.58
C PRO A 116 -12.94 -12.15 -0.82
N ALA A 117 -14.23 -11.99 -1.06
CA ALA A 117 -14.80 -12.16 -2.39
C ALA A 117 -14.27 -11.08 -3.35
N PHE A 118 -14.06 -11.46 -4.61
CA PHE A 118 -13.83 -10.50 -5.69
C PHE A 118 -15.09 -9.66 -5.93
N SER A 119 -14.93 -8.57 -6.67
CA SER A 119 -16.02 -7.68 -7.02
C SER A 119 -17.12 -8.41 -7.79
N THR A 120 -18.35 -7.95 -7.62
CA THR A 120 -19.37 -8.13 -8.64
C THR A 120 -19.03 -7.28 -9.86
N ARG A 121 -19.54 -7.64 -11.04
CA ARG A 121 -19.38 -6.83 -12.27
C ARG A 121 -19.92 -5.41 -12.11
N ALA A 122 -21.02 -5.24 -11.36
CA ALA A 122 -21.59 -3.92 -11.08
C ALA A 122 -20.62 -3.04 -10.26
N GLU A 123 -19.94 -3.62 -9.26
CA GLU A 123 -18.90 -2.91 -8.50
C GLU A 123 -17.69 -2.58 -9.38
N SER A 124 -17.25 -3.51 -10.23
CA SER A 124 -16.12 -3.30 -11.15
C SER A 124 -16.40 -2.12 -12.11
N LEU A 125 -17.59 -2.09 -12.71
CA LEU A 125 -18.04 -1.00 -13.58
C LEU A 125 -18.20 0.33 -12.82
N LEU A 126 -18.68 0.28 -11.57
CA LEU A 126 -18.74 1.47 -10.70
C LEU A 126 -17.34 2.04 -10.45
N HIS A 127 -16.37 1.21 -10.07
CA HIS A 127 -15.00 1.65 -9.81
C HIS A 127 -14.33 2.17 -11.08
N LYS A 128 -14.58 1.54 -12.23
CA LYS A 128 -14.15 2.04 -13.54
C LYS A 128 -14.74 3.44 -13.83
N ASN A 129 -16.03 3.65 -13.55
CA ASN A 129 -16.69 4.95 -13.70
C ASN A 129 -16.13 6.02 -12.75
N TRP A 130 -15.56 5.66 -11.60
CA TRP A 130 -14.81 6.58 -10.75
C TRP A 130 -13.43 6.95 -11.30
N GLY A 131 -13.03 6.37 -12.43
CA GLY A 131 -11.70 6.56 -13.02
C GLY A 131 -10.61 5.73 -12.35
N ALA A 132 -10.96 4.71 -11.55
CA ALA A 132 -9.99 3.83 -10.93
C ALA A 132 -9.16 3.09 -11.98
N SER A 133 -7.88 2.86 -11.67
CA SER A 133 -6.95 2.15 -12.56
C SER A 133 -6.85 0.66 -12.21
N VAL A 134 -6.76 0.36 -10.92
CA VAL A 134 -6.55 -1.00 -10.41
C VAL A 134 -7.31 -1.21 -9.11
N ILE A 135 -7.61 -2.46 -8.78
CA ILE A 135 -8.31 -2.85 -7.56
C ILE A 135 -7.54 -3.94 -6.82
N GLY A 136 -7.48 -3.83 -5.50
CA GLY A 136 -6.92 -4.87 -4.63
C GLY A 136 -7.42 -4.73 -3.19
N MET A 137 -6.83 -5.46 -2.26
CA MET A 137 -7.41 -5.62 -0.92
C MET A 137 -6.50 -5.21 0.25
N THR A 138 -5.27 -4.76 -0.01
CA THR A 138 -4.21 -4.75 1.02
C THR A 138 -3.53 -3.41 1.26
N ALA A 139 -3.61 -2.46 0.33
CA ALA A 139 -2.89 -1.18 0.44
C ALA A 139 -3.45 -0.26 1.55
N LEU A 140 -4.67 -0.51 2.02
CA LEU A 140 -5.26 0.14 3.19
C LEU A 140 -5.64 -0.88 4.28
N PRO A 141 -5.38 -0.58 5.56
CA PRO A 141 -4.86 0.69 6.09
C PRO A 141 -3.33 0.84 6.05
N GLU A 142 -2.59 -0.01 5.32
CA GLU A 142 -1.11 -0.04 5.32
C GLU A 142 -0.49 1.33 5.01
N ALA A 143 -0.96 2.01 3.96
CA ALA A 143 -0.46 3.34 3.59
C ALA A 143 -0.77 4.42 4.65
N LYS A 144 -1.97 4.38 5.27
CA LYS A 144 -2.36 5.30 6.35
C LYS A 144 -1.43 5.14 7.57
N LEU A 145 -1.23 3.89 7.99
CA LEU A 145 -0.41 3.57 9.15
C LEU A 145 1.08 3.84 8.89
N ALA A 146 1.58 3.60 7.67
CA ALA A 146 2.94 3.97 7.30
C ALA A 146 3.13 5.50 7.36
N ARG A 147 2.13 6.28 6.91
CA ARG A 147 2.14 7.74 7.04
C ARG A 147 2.13 8.21 8.49
N GLU A 148 1.27 7.62 9.34
CA GLU A 148 1.24 7.92 10.78
C GLU A 148 2.55 7.55 11.48
N ALA A 149 3.22 6.48 11.06
CA ALA A 149 4.53 6.09 11.58
C ALA A 149 5.70 6.88 10.94
N GLU A 150 5.40 7.89 10.12
CA GLU A 150 6.37 8.75 9.44
C GLU A 150 7.38 7.98 8.57
N MET A 151 6.89 6.92 7.91
CA MET A 151 7.65 6.12 6.95
C MET A 151 7.22 6.47 5.53
N CYS A 152 8.17 6.53 4.60
CA CYS A 152 7.86 6.59 3.18
C CYS A 152 7.17 5.29 2.75
N TYR A 153 6.06 5.40 2.03
CA TYR A 153 5.34 4.24 1.51
C TYR A 153 5.14 4.39 0.00
N ALA A 154 5.47 3.37 -0.77
CA ALA A 154 5.15 3.28 -2.19
C ALA A 154 4.66 1.87 -2.52
N LEU A 155 3.76 1.78 -3.49
CA LEU A 155 3.16 0.53 -3.93
C LEU A 155 3.52 0.26 -5.39
N ILE A 156 4.04 -0.93 -5.65
CA ILE A 156 4.13 -1.54 -6.97
C ILE A 156 2.94 -2.51 -7.08
N ALA A 157 1.93 -2.12 -7.86
CA ALA A 157 0.73 -2.92 -8.10
C ALA A 157 0.92 -3.72 -9.39
N MET A 158 0.90 -5.05 -9.31
CA MET A 158 1.21 -5.94 -10.42
C MET A 158 -0.11 -6.57 -10.91
N SER A 159 -0.54 -6.23 -12.12
CA SER A 159 -1.82 -6.68 -12.65
C SER A 159 -1.80 -8.19 -12.88
N THR A 160 -2.85 -8.89 -12.44
CA THR A 160 -3.01 -10.34 -12.63
C THR A 160 -4.17 -10.69 -13.55
N ASP A 161 -5.10 -9.78 -13.76
CA ASP A 161 -6.37 -9.99 -14.46
C ASP A 161 -7.04 -8.63 -14.71
N TYR A 162 -8.18 -8.62 -15.42
CA TYR A 162 -9.00 -7.44 -15.66
C TYR A 162 -10.19 -7.31 -14.68
N ASP A 163 -10.05 -7.80 -13.45
CA ASP A 163 -11.18 -7.94 -12.52
C ASP A 163 -12.36 -8.62 -13.26
N CYS A 164 -13.59 -8.15 -13.13
CA CYS A 164 -14.76 -8.79 -13.76
C CYS A 164 -15.57 -7.88 -14.70
N TRP A 165 -14.98 -6.79 -15.21
CA TRP A 165 -15.68 -5.87 -16.12
C TRP A 165 -15.66 -6.29 -17.60
N LYS A 166 -14.73 -7.17 -18.01
CA LYS A 166 -14.71 -7.73 -19.37
C LYS A 166 -15.69 -8.91 -19.48
N GLU A 167 -16.69 -8.77 -20.34
CA GLU A 167 -17.71 -9.81 -20.55
C GLU A 167 -17.25 -10.96 -21.47
N GLU A 168 -16.33 -10.67 -22.39
CA GLU A 168 -15.87 -11.60 -23.44
C GLU A 168 -14.78 -12.56 -22.96
N GLU A 169 -14.06 -12.20 -21.89
CA GLU A 169 -13.15 -13.12 -21.20
C GLU A 169 -13.99 -14.00 -20.27
N LYS A 170 -13.95 -15.34 -20.45
CA LYS A 170 -14.49 -16.27 -19.44
C LYS A 170 -13.85 -15.86 -18.11
N GLY A 171 -14.66 -15.31 -17.19
CA GLY A 171 -14.17 -14.49 -16.07
C GLY A 171 -13.00 -15.08 -15.28
N VAL A 172 -12.31 -14.22 -14.52
CA VAL A 172 -11.07 -14.53 -13.78
C VAL A 172 -11.09 -15.92 -13.15
N THR A 173 -10.25 -16.83 -13.67
CA THR A 173 -10.03 -18.13 -13.04
C THR A 173 -8.85 -18.05 -12.07
N LEU A 174 -8.93 -18.82 -10.98
CA LEU A 174 -7.85 -18.90 -10.01
C LEU A 174 -6.51 -19.33 -10.65
N GLU A 175 -6.55 -20.24 -11.63
CA GLU A 175 -5.36 -20.71 -12.33
C GLU A 175 -4.66 -19.58 -13.11
N MET A 176 -5.42 -18.75 -13.83
CA MET A 176 -4.87 -17.60 -14.56
C MET A 176 -4.22 -16.60 -13.61
N VAL A 177 -4.89 -16.28 -12.50
CA VAL A 177 -4.35 -15.38 -11.46
C VAL A 177 -3.05 -15.94 -10.90
N ILE A 178 -3.00 -17.22 -10.54
CA ILE A 178 -1.78 -17.86 -10.02
C ILE A 178 -0.64 -17.80 -11.05
N ARG A 179 -0.93 -18.03 -12.33
CA ARG A 179 0.06 -17.98 -13.40
C ARG A 179 0.67 -16.58 -13.55
N HIS A 180 -0.16 -15.55 -13.70
CA HIS A 180 0.30 -14.17 -13.81
C HIS A 180 0.99 -13.69 -12.52
N MET A 181 0.47 -14.09 -11.35
CA MET A 181 1.11 -13.82 -10.06
C MET A 181 2.53 -14.40 -10.01
N ASN A 182 2.74 -15.63 -10.45
CA ASN A 182 4.08 -16.25 -10.49
C ASN A 182 5.03 -15.51 -11.44
N ALA A 183 4.56 -15.09 -12.62
CA ALA A 183 5.34 -14.30 -13.56
C ALA A 183 5.73 -12.94 -12.96
N ASN A 184 4.76 -12.24 -12.35
CA ASN A 184 4.97 -10.97 -11.64
C ASN A 184 5.98 -11.12 -10.49
N VAL A 185 5.88 -12.19 -9.71
CA VAL A 185 6.83 -12.50 -8.61
C VAL A 185 8.23 -12.76 -9.15
N ALA A 186 8.38 -13.46 -10.27
CA ALA A 186 9.68 -13.69 -10.89
C ALA A 186 10.32 -12.36 -11.34
N GLU A 187 9.56 -11.52 -12.03
CA GLU A 187 10.03 -10.22 -12.51
C GLU A 187 10.42 -9.30 -11.35
N ILE A 188 9.57 -9.14 -10.33
CA ILE A 188 9.89 -8.24 -9.22
C ILE A 188 11.09 -8.75 -8.41
N LYS A 189 11.26 -10.07 -8.24
CA LYS A 189 12.45 -10.64 -7.59
C LYS A 189 13.74 -10.35 -8.36
N ASN A 190 13.68 -10.36 -9.69
CA ASN A 190 14.81 -10.02 -10.55
C ASN A 190 15.22 -8.53 -10.40
N ILE A 191 14.25 -7.62 -10.29
CA ILE A 191 14.52 -6.18 -10.22
C ILE A 191 14.78 -5.70 -8.78
N LEU A 192 14.28 -6.40 -7.76
CA LEU A 192 14.34 -5.99 -6.36
C LEU A 192 15.75 -5.59 -5.87
N PRO A 193 16.85 -6.30 -6.20
CA PRO A 193 18.19 -5.87 -5.82
C PRO A 193 18.55 -4.47 -6.36
N ALA A 194 18.15 -4.16 -7.60
CA ALA A 194 18.37 -2.85 -8.19
C ALA A 194 17.49 -1.77 -7.55
N LEU A 195 16.23 -2.09 -7.22
CA LEU A 195 15.34 -1.17 -6.48
C LEU A 195 15.96 -0.80 -5.15
N ILE A 196 16.40 -1.80 -4.37
CA ILE A 196 17.00 -1.56 -3.05
C ILE A 196 18.28 -0.74 -3.17
N LYS A 197 19.17 -1.09 -4.12
CA LYS A 197 20.45 -0.39 -4.32
C LYS A 197 20.27 1.08 -4.70
N ASN A 198 19.24 1.39 -5.50
CA ASN A 198 19.05 2.73 -6.04
C ASN A 198 18.23 3.65 -5.12
N ILE A 199 17.64 3.13 -4.02
CA ILE A 199 16.93 3.98 -3.06
C ILE A 199 17.93 4.92 -2.40
N PRO A 200 17.75 6.25 -2.51
CA PRO A 200 18.66 7.20 -1.89
C PRO A 200 18.67 6.97 -0.38
N GLU A 201 19.81 7.15 0.27
CA GLU A 201 19.87 7.09 1.74
C GLU A 201 19.10 8.27 2.34
N ASP A 202 19.26 9.45 1.74
CA ASP A 202 18.61 10.69 2.12
C ASP A 202 17.11 10.54 2.30
N HIS A 203 16.59 11.16 3.35
CA HIS A 203 15.21 11.03 3.77
C HIS A 203 14.51 12.40 3.85
N ASN A 204 14.69 13.20 2.79
CA ASN A 204 14.17 14.56 2.70
C ASN A 204 12.81 14.60 2.00
N CYS A 205 11.78 14.06 2.65
CA CYS A 205 10.40 14.24 2.18
C CYS A 205 9.45 14.48 3.36
N ALA A 206 8.26 15.01 3.05
CA ALA A 206 7.25 15.36 4.05
C ALA A 206 6.75 14.18 4.90
N CYS A 207 7.06 12.93 4.52
CA CYS A 207 6.67 11.76 5.29
C CYS A 207 7.34 11.71 6.68
N THR A 208 8.56 12.25 6.85
CA THR A 208 9.33 12.18 8.13
C THR A 208 8.76 12.94 9.30
N HIS A 209 7.85 13.85 8.99
CA HIS A 209 7.27 14.79 9.94
C HIS A 209 5.76 14.86 9.79
N ALA A 210 5.14 13.82 9.21
CA ALA A 210 3.71 13.77 8.97
C ALA A 210 2.88 13.81 10.27
N ALA A 211 3.44 13.35 11.38
CA ALA A 211 2.76 13.35 12.68
C ALA A 211 3.03 14.61 13.52
N ARG A 212 4.04 15.43 13.14
CA ARG A 212 4.48 16.62 13.89
C ARG A 212 3.32 17.54 14.29
N ASP A 213 2.52 17.90 13.29
CA ASP A 213 1.40 18.85 13.44
C ASP A 213 0.04 18.14 13.42
N ALA A 214 0.04 16.79 13.45
CA ALA A 214 -1.18 15.99 13.40
C ALA A 214 -1.85 15.88 14.77
N ILE A 215 -1.09 15.93 15.87
CA ILE A 215 -1.60 15.71 17.23
C ILE A 215 -2.42 16.92 17.69
N PHE A 216 -3.72 16.72 17.85
CA PHE A 216 -4.67 17.76 18.24
C PHE A 216 -4.91 17.82 19.76
N THR A 217 -4.75 16.69 20.45
CA THR A 217 -4.97 16.63 21.90
C THR A 217 -3.96 17.50 22.64
N ASP A 218 -4.43 18.32 23.57
CA ASP A 218 -3.57 19.06 24.49
C ASP A 218 -2.59 18.10 25.19
N ARG A 219 -1.30 18.32 24.99
CA ARG A 219 -0.21 17.48 25.51
C ARG A 219 -0.28 17.26 27.02
N LYS A 220 -0.83 18.23 27.77
CA LYS A 220 -1.01 18.13 29.22
C LYS A 220 -2.09 17.11 29.62
N LYS A 221 -3.03 16.81 28.72
CA LYS A 221 -4.11 15.83 28.94
C LYS A 221 -3.75 14.41 28.50
N ILE A 222 -2.61 14.22 27.83
CA ILE A 222 -2.15 12.91 27.38
C ILE A 222 -1.53 12.16 28.55
N SER A 223 -2.17 11.07 28.97
CA SER A 223 -1.74 10.27 30.12
C SER A 223 -0.36 9.63 29.89
N GLY A 224 0.34 9.32 31.00
CA GLY A 224 1.62 8.61 30.95
C GLY A 224 1.54 7.26 30.25
N ALA A 225 0.41 6.54 30.38
CA ALA A 225 0.18 5.28 29.69
C ALA A 225 0.11 5.45 28.16
N VAL A 226 -0.57 6.50 27.68
CA VAL A 226 -0.65 6.81 26.24
C VAL A 226 0.71 7.23 25.69
N ARG A 227 1.45 8.08 26.43
CA ARG A 227 2.83 8.47 26.09
C ARG A 227 3.73 7.25 25.92
N LYS A 228 3.75 6.34 26.89
CA LYS A 228 4.53 5.11 26.83
C LYS A 228 4.13 4.21 25.66
N ARG A 229 2.83 4.06 25.40
CA ARG A 229 2.32 3.22 24.29
C ARG A 229 2.78 3.74 22.91
N LEU A 230 2.86 5.06 22.75
CA LEU A 230 3.12 5.71 21.46
C LEU A 230 4.52 6.31 21.35
N ASP A 231 5.39 6.07 22.33
CA ASP A 231 6.74 6.65 22.39
C ASP A 231 7.55 6.41 21.11
N LEU A 232 7.53 5.17 20.59
CA LEU A 232 8.22 4.81 19.34
C LEU A 232 7.77 5.67 18.14
N LEU A 233 6.49 6.05 18.10
CA LEU A 233 5.89 6.76 16.96
C LEU A 233 5.97 8.27 17.15
N TYR A 234 5.63 8.75 18.35
CA TYR A 234 5.35 10.16 18.63
C TYR A 234 6.14 10.72 19.82
N GLY A 235 7.08 9.97 20.42
CA GLY A 235 7.83 10.40 21.61
C GLY A 235 8.54 11.74 21.41
N LYS A 236 9.06 12.01 20.20
CA LYS A 236 9.65 13.31 19.83
C LYS A 236 8.67 14.49 19.78
N TYR A 237 7.36 14.25 19.84
CA TYR A 237 6.30 15.25 19.75
C TYR A 237 5.43 15.36 21.02
N LEU A 238 5.52 14.38 21.92
CA LEU A 238 4.68 14.26 23.11
C LEU A 238 5.40 14.74 24.36
#